data_AF-A0A7W2N346-F1
#
_entry.id   AF-A0A7W2N346-F1
#
_cell.length_a   1.000
_cell.length_b   1.000
_cell.length_c   1.000
_cell.angle_alpha   90.00
_cell.angle_beta   90.00
_cell.angle_gamma   90.00
#
_symmetry.space_group_name_H-M   'P 1'
#
loop_
_entity.id
_entity.type
_entity.pdbx_description
1 polymer ?
#
loop_
_entity_poly.entity_id
_entity_poly.type
_entity_poly.pdbx_seq_one_letter_code
_entity_poly.pdbx_strand_id
1 'polypeptide(L)'
;MSHIKPSMEKEMLKTIEKVWAKHPGLRLGQLLVNAINPAEPCPEIYYTEDYNLIDALNQLMPQEVDSSEVPINEIEDIILLHNKLFTIYRDKVAVDIWIHTQMPALGGKKPISLLTTKEGRKQLQQVLNEIKHGFLC
;
A
#
# COMPACT_ATOMS: atom_id res chain seq x y z
N MET A 1 20.26 31.97 20.21
CA MET A 1 19.04 31.14 20.35
C MET A 1 18.18 31.38 19.11
N SER A 2 18.27 30.50 18.12
CA SER A 2 17.51 30.62 16.87
C SER A 2 16.11 30.06 17.08
N HIS A 3 15.11 30.94 17.06
CA HIS A 3 13.70 30.55 16.99
C HIS A 3 13.46 29.88 15.64
N ILE A 4 13.48 28.55 15.61
CA ILE A 4 12.98 27.80 14.46
C ILE A 4 11.48 28.04 14.43
N LYS A 5 11.03 28.95 13.57
CA LYS A 5 9.60 29.14 13.29
C LYS A 5 9.06 27.77 12.85
N PRO A 6 8.01 27.23 13.50
CA PRO A 6 7.42 25.99 13.03
C PRO A 6 7.04 26.20 11.56
N SER A 7 7.38 25.23 10.73
CA SER A 7 6.99 25.27 9.33
C SER A 7 5.45 25.34 9.26
N MET A 8 4.90 26.05 8.27
CA MET A 8 3.46 26.30 8.18
C MET A 8 2.63 25.00 8.26
N GLU A 9 3.21 23.89 7.78
CA GLU A 9 2.63 22.55 7.84
C GLU A 9 2.43 22.09 9.30
N LYS A 10 3.42 22.30 10.17
CA LYS A 10 3.33 21.93 11.59
C LYS A 10 2.31 22.79 12.33
N GLU A 11 2.20 24.06 11.97
CA GLU A 11 1.19 24.96 12.54
C GLU A 11 -0.22 24.57 12.10
N MET A 12 -0.38 24.21 10.82
CA MET A 12 -1.65 23.72 10.27
C MET A 12 -2.13 22.45 11.00
N LEU A 13 -1.26 21.45 11.13
CA LEU A 13 -1.61 20.19 11.81
C LEU A 13 -2.00 20.41 13.28
N LYS A 14 -1.24 21.23 14.02
CA LYS A 14 -1.59 21.60 15.40
C LYS A 14 -2.91 22.35 15.51
N THR A 15 -3.25 23.15 14.51
CA THR A 15 -4.50 23.91 14.48
C THR A 15 -5.68 22.97 14.23
N ILE A 16 -5.56 22.05 13.27
CA ILE A 16 -6.54 20.99 13.01
C ILE A 16 -6.79 20.19 14.30
N GLU A 17 -5.74 19.69 14.94
CA GLU A 17 -5.83 18.90 16.18
C GLU A 17 -6.61 19.63 17.28
N LYS A 18 -6.29 20.92 17.52
CA LYS A 18 -6.97 21.73 18.55
C LYS A 18 -8.45 21.94 18.26
N VAL A 19 -8.82 22.16 17.00
CA VAL A 19 -10.23 22.35 16.62
C VAL A 19 -10.97 21.02 16.71
N TRP A 20 -10.35 19.94 16.24
CA TRP A 20 -10.95 18.61 16.25
C TRP A 20 -11.22 18.10 17.66
N ALA A 21 -10.33 18.38 18.62
CA ALA A 21 -10.54 18.08 20.04
C ALA A 21 -11.80 18.76 20.63
N LYS A 22 -12.25 19.89 20.06
CA LYS A 22 -13.49 20.58 20.46
C LYS A 22 -14.72 20.06 19.74
N HIS A 23 -14.54 19.32 18.65
CA HIS A 23 -15.60 18.78 17.80
C HIS A 23 -15.40 17.29 17.52
N PRO A 24 -15.39 16.41 18.55
CA PRO A 24 -15.02 15.00 18.40
C PRO A 24 -16.00 14.16 17.56
N GLY A 25 -17.20 14.68 17.27
CA GLY A 25 -18.20 14.02 16.43
C GLY A 25 -18.06 14.31 14.93
N LEU A 26 -17.13 15.19 14.53
CA LEU A 26 -16.87 15.48 13.13
C LEU A 26 -15.71 14.62 12.61
N ARG A 27 -15.82 14.14 11.38
CA ARG A 27 -14.71 13.55 10.60
C ARG A 27 -13.87 14.65 9.97
N LEU A 28 -12.63 14.36 9.55
CA LEU A 28 -11.73 15.38 9.00
C LEU A 28 -12.33 16.10 7.79
N GLY A 29 -12.94 15.35 6.87
CA GLY A 29 -13.59 15.90 5.69
C GLY A 29 -14.68 16.93 6.03
N GLN A 30 -15.50 16.62 7.05
CA GLN A 30 -16.53 17.53 7.55
C GLN A 30 -15.92 18.76 8.23
N LEU A 31 -14.87 18.57 9.02
CA LEU A 31 -14.14 19.66 9.68
C LEU A 31 -13.60 20.66 8.65
N LEU A 32 -12.99 20.16 7.58
CA LEU A 32 -12.42 20.98 6.51
C LEU A 32 -13.51 21.70 5.70
N VAL A 33 -14.57 20.99 5.28
CA VAL A 33 -15.68 21.62 4.53
C VAL A 33 -16.38 22.68 5.38
N ASN A 34 -16.60 22.44 6.67
CA ASN A 34 -17.20 23.43 7.57
C ASN A 34 -16.28 24.65 7.78
N ALA A 35 -14.97 24.46 7.85
CA ALA A 35 -14.00 25.55 8.03
C ALA A 35 -13.82 26.39 6.75
N ILE A 36 -13.78 25.74 5.59
CA ILE A 36 -13.64 26.39 4.28
C ILE A 36 -14.95 27.03 3.83
N ASN A 37 -16.09 26.42 4.21
CA ASN A 37 -17.45 26.81 3.84
C ASN A 37 -17.55 27.16 2.33
N PRO A 38 -17.30 26.17 1.45
CA PRO A 38 -17.30 26.41 0.02
C PRO A 38 -18.66 26.92 -0.46
N ALA A 39 -18.65 27.77 -1.49
CA ALA A 39 -19.88 28.33 -2.06
C ALA A 39 -20.79 27.25 -2.67
N GLU A 40 -20.18 26.21 -3.22
CA GLU A 40 -20.87 25.03 -3.75
C GLU A 40 -20.63 23.82 -2.83
N PRO A 41 -21.62 22.93 -2.66
CA PRO A 41 -21.44 21.71 -1.87
C PRO A 41 -20.33 20.80 -2.41
N CYS A 42 -19.50 20.25 -1.52
CA CYS A 42 -18.49 19.23 -1.85
C CYS A 42 -18.81 17.91 -1.14
N PRO A 43 -19.84 17.16 -1.59
CA PRO A 43 -20.31 15.96 -0.90
C PRO A 43 -19.25 14.86 -0.82
N GLU A 44 -18.38 14.73 -1.82
CA GLU A 44 -17.30 13.75 -1.84
C GLU A 44 -16.34 13.97 -0.67
N ILE A 45 -16.03 15.22 -0.35
CA ILE A 45 -15.17 15.56 0.79
C ILE A 45 -15.95 15.46 2.11
N TYR A 46 -17.19 15.96 2.12
CA TYR A 46 -18.01 16.02 3.34
C TYR A 46 -18.41 14.64 3.88
N TYR A 47 -18.73 13.69 3.00
CA TYR A 47 -19.17 12.35 3.40
C TYR A 47 -18.05 11.30 3.47
N THR A 48 -16.81 11.67 3.13
CA THR A 48 -15.68 10.74 3.25
C THR A 48 -15.46 10.33 4.71
N GLU A 49 -15.34 9.02 4.92
CA GLU A 49 -14.98 8.42 6.20
C GLU A 49 -13.48 8.59 6.48
N ASP A 50 -13.11 8.77 7.75
CA ASP A 50 -11.70 8.98 8.14
C ASP A 50 -10.81 7.80 7.73
N TYR A 51 -11.30 6.56 7.80
CA TYR A 51 -10.53 5.39 7.35
C TYR A 51 -10.25 5.42 5.84
N ASN A 52 -11.24 5.81 5.02
CA ASN A 52 -11.06 5.96 3.57
C ASN A 52 -10.10 7.10 3.25
N LEU A 53 -10.14 8.19 4.02
CA LEU A 53 -9.23 9.31 3.85
C LEU A 53 -7.79 8.93 4.23
N ILE A 54 -7.60 8.19 5.32
CA ILE A 54 -6.29 7.65 5.71
C ILE A 54 -5.72 6.79 4.59
N ASP A 55 -6.51 5.86 4.05
CA ASP A 55 -6.08 5.00 2.95
C ASP A 55 -5.70 5.81 1.70
N ALA A 56 -6.50 6.82 1.34
CA ALA A 56 -6.20 7.71 0.23
C ALA A 56 -4.92 8.52 0.46
N LEU A 57 -4.70 9.05 1.66
CA LEU A 57 -3.48 9.79 2.02
C LEU A 57 -2.23 8.89 1.99
N ASN A 58 -2.35 7.66 2.49
CA ASN A 58 -1.26 6.68 2.47
C ASN A 58 -0.90 6.29 1.03
N GLN A 59 -1.86 6.24 0.10
CA GLN A 59 -1.59 6.00 -1.32
C GLN A 59 -0.85 7.16 -2.01
N LEU A 60 -0.90 8.37 -1.44
CA LEU A 60 -0.15 9.53 -1.94
C LEU A 60 1.29 9.57 -1.44
N MET A 61 1.62 8.82 -0.38
CA MET A 61 3.00 8.64 0.00
C MET A 61 3.69 7.88 -1.14
N PRO A 62 4.89 8.33 -1.59
CA PRO A 62 5.78 7.41 -2.29
C PRO A 62 5.85 6.15 -1.45
N GLN A 63 5.88 4.98 -2.08
CA GLN A 63 6.19 3.73 -1.38
C GLN A 63 7.64 3.83 -0.87
N GLU A 64 7.86 4.58 0.20
CA GLU A 64 9.02 4.45 1.06
C GLU A 64 8.79 3.16 1.80
N VAL A 65 9.49 2.13 1.32
CA VAL A 65 9.56 0.82 1.96
C VAL A 65 10.17 1.05 3.35
N ASP A 66 9.31 1.27 4.35
CA ASP A 66 9.72 1.36 5.75
C ASP A 66 10.32 0.01 6.16
N SER A 67 11.64 0.05 6.29
CA SER A 67 12.56 -1.06 6.44
C SER A 67 12.81 -1.43 7.90
N SER A 68 11.89 -1.14 8.81
CA SER A 68 12.12 -1.36 10.23
C SER A 68 11.48 -2.67 10.73
N GLU A 69 12.33 -3.71 10.81
CA GLU A 69 12.24 -4.98 11.58
C GLU A 69 12.22 -6.33 10.83
N VAL A 70 12.67 -6.38 9.56
CA VAL A 70 13.08 -7.64 8.90
C VAL A 70 14.24 -7.32 7.95
N PRO A 71 15.30 -8.16 7.84
CA PRO A 71 16.44 -7.88 6.97
C PRO A 71 15.98 -7.55 5.54
N ILE A 72 16.27 -6.30 5.14
CA ILE A 72 15.79 -5.51 3.99
C ILE A 72 15.66 -6.31 2.68
N ASN A 73 16.54 -7.29 2.46
CA ASN A 73 16.54 -8.08 1.23
C ASN A 73 15.38 -9.10 1.11
N GLU A 74 14.72 -9.51 2.20
CA GLU A 74 13.69 -10.56 2.14
C GLU A 74 12.29 -10.02 1.85
N ILE A 75 11.96 -8.84 2.37
CA ILE A 75 10.68 -8.18 2.12
C ILE A 75 10.63 -7.65 0.69
N GLU A 76 11.72 -7.05 0.19
CA GLU A 76 11.82 -6.57 -1.20
C GLU A 76 11.57 -7.69 -2.22
N ASP A 77 12.14 -8.88 -1.99
CA ASP A 77 11.93 -10.04 -2.86
C ASP A 77 10.44 -10.45 -2.92
N ILE A 78 9.75 -10.41 -1.78
CA ILE A 78 8.34 -10.80 -1.67
C ILE A 78 7.44 -9.74 -2.34
N ILE A 79 7.71 -8.46 -2.12
CA ILE A 79 6.98 -7.35 -2.77
C ILE A 79 7.18 -7.41 -4.29
N LEU A 80 8.41 -7.66 -4.76
CA LEU A 80 8.69 -7.78 -6.19
C LEU A 80 7.93 -8.96 -6.81
N LEU A 81 7.86 -10.10 -6.11
CA LEU A 81 7.08 -11.27 -6.54
C LEU A 81 5.59 -10.94 -6.60
N HIS A 82 5.05 -10.26 -5.58
CA HIS A 82 3.66 -9.83 -5.53
C HIS A 82 3.30 -8.93 -6.72
N ASN A 83 4.11 -7.91 -6.99
CA ASN A 83 3.89 -6.97 -8.10
C ASN A 83 3.97 -7.66 -9.47
N LYS A 84 4.90 -8.62 -9.65
CA LYS A 84 5.00 -9.41 -10.88
C LYS A 84 3.77 -10.30 -11.09
N LEU A 85 3.30 -10.96 -10.04
CA LEU A 85 2.09 -11.78 -10.09
C LEU A 85 0.86 -10.93 -10.48
N PHE A 86 0.70 -9.77 -9.86
CA PHE A 86 -0.37 -8.84 -10.21
C PHE A 86 -0.27 -8.33 -11.66
N THR A 87 0.94 -8.12 -12.17
CA THR A 87 1.16 -7.73 -13.56
C THR A 87 0.72 -8.82 -14.55
N ILE A 88 1.00 -10.09 -14.24
CA ILE A 88 0.71 -11.24 -15.12
C ILE A 88 -0.78 -11.58 -15.09
N TYR A 89 -1.34 -11.76 -13.89
CA TYR A 89 -2.69 -12.31 -13.74
C TYR A 89 -3.78 -11.24 -13.64
N ARG A 90 -3.46 -10.03 -13.15
CA ARG A 90 -4.39 -8.90 -12.92
C ARG A 90 -5.66 -9.22 -12.11
N ASP A 91 -5.72 -10.42 -11.54
CA ASP A 91 -6.85 -10.94 -10.77
C ASP A 91 -6.31 -11.66 -9.53
N LYS A 92 -6.83 -11.27 -8.37
CA LYS A 92 -6.43 -11.83 -7.07
C LYS A 92 -6.82 -13.29 -6.96
N VAL A 93 -7.94 -13.71 -7.56
CA VAL A 93 -8.39 -15.12 -7.53
C VAL A 93 -7.44 -15.98 -8.35
N ALA A 94 -7.09 -15.55 -9.56
CA ALA A 94 -6.09 -16.23 -10.37
C ALA A 94 -4.72 -16.34 -9.68
N VAL A 95 -4.27 -15.28 -8.99
CA VAL A 95 -3.03 -15.34 -8.19
C VAL A 95 -3.14 -16.36 -7.06
N ASP A 96 -4.26 -16.36 -6.33
CA ASP A 96 -4.49 -17.29 -5.21
C ASP A 96 -4.51 -18.75 -5.68
N ILE A 97 -5.17 -19.04 -6.80
CA ILE A 97 -5.17 -20.36 -7.44
C ILE A 97 -3.73 -20.74 -7.82
N TRP A 98 -3.00 -19.84 -8.49
CA TRP A 98 -1.66 -20.13 -8.96
C TRP A 98 -0.69 -20.46 -7.82
N ILE A 99 -0.68 -19.67 -6.74
CA ILE A 99 0.26 -19.89 -5.63
C ILE A 99 0.03 -21.21 -4.88
N HIS A 100 -1.20 -21.74 -4.93
CA HIS A 100 -1.60 -22.99 -4.29
C HIS A 100 -1.55 -24.23 -5.22
N THR A 101 -1.30 -24.03 -6.51
CA THR A 101 -1.26 -25.09 -7.52
C THR A 101 0.13 -25.73 -7.59
N GLN A 102 0.19 -27.06 -7.71
CA GLN A 102 1.46 -27.77 -7.92
C GLN A 102 1.96 -27.55 -9.35
N MET A 103 3.23 -27.18 -9.51
CA MET A 103 3.79 -26.87 -10.83
C MET A 103 4.91 -27.85 -11.20
N PRO A 104 4.87 -28.47 -12.40
CA PRO A 104 5.96 -29.31 -12.89
C PRO A 104 7.31 -28.57 -12.95
N ALA A 105 7.29 -27.30 -13.35
CA ALA A 105 8.48 -26.43 -13.39
C ALA A 105 9.14 -26.22 -12.02
N LEU A 106 8.43 -26.48 -10.92
CA LEU A 106 8.91 -26.41 -9.54
C LEU A 106 9.13 -27.79 -8.92
N GLY A 107 9.25 -28.84 -9.75
CA GLY A 107 9.38 -30.22 -9.28
C GLY A 107 8.13 -30.72 -8.53
N GLY A 108 6.95 -30.26 -8.93
CA GLY A 108 5.67 -30.62 -8.30
C GLY A 108 5.37 -29.88 -6.98
N LYS A 109 6.20 -28.92 -6.60
CA LYS A 109 5.97 -28.07 -5.42
C LYS A 109 4.97 -26.95 -5.73
N LYS A 110 4.33 -26.45 -4.66
CA LYS A 110 3.45 -25.27 -4.74
C LYS A 110 4.29 -24.00 -4.62
N PRO A 111 4.04 -22.94 -5.41
CA PRO A 111 4.76 -21.69 -5.31
C PRO A 111 4.78 -21.11 -3.89
N ILE A 112 3.66 -21.18 -3.15
CA ILE A 112 3.59 -20.68 -1.77
C ILE A 112 4.60 -21.34 -0.82
N SER A 113 4.95 -22.60 -1.07
CA SER A 113 5.93 -23.33 -0.25
C SER A 113 7.37 -22.87 -0.46
N LEU A 114 7.64 -22.16 -1.56
CA LEU A 114 8.98 -21.67 -1.92
C LEU A 114 9.24 -20.23 -1.45
N LEU A 115 8.19 -19.47 -1.09
CA LEU A 115 8.32 -18.09 -0.60
C LEU A 115 9.10 -17.99 0.72
N THR A 116 9.13 -19.07 1.49
CA THR A 116 9.79 -19.18 2.81
C THR A 116 11.32 -19.18 2.73
N THR A 117 11.90 -19.38 1.55
CA THR A 117 13.35 -19.44 1.37
C THR A 117 13.84 -18.50 0.29
N LYS A 118 15.03 -17.90 0.46
CA LYS A 118 15.64 -17.02 -0.53
C LYS A 118 15.84 -17.70 -1.89
N GLU A 119 16.26 -18.96 -1.87
CA GLU A 119 16.47 -19.74 -3.10
C GLU A 119 15.14 -20.05 -3.80
N GLY A 120 14.10 -20.39 -3.03
CA GLY A 120 12.76 -20.57 -3.57
C GLY A 120 12.20 -19.29 -4.19
N ARG A 121 12.43 -18.12 -3.58
CA ARG A 121 12.05 -16.82 -4.16
C ARG A 121 12.76 -16.54 -5.49
N LYS A 122 14.05 -16.85 -5.62
CA LYS A 122 14.78 -16.71 -6.90
C LYS A 122 14.22 -17.63 -7.98
N GLN A 123 13.92 -18.88 -7.65
CA GLN A 123 13.30 -19.82 -8.58
C GLN A 123 11.93 -19.33 -9.06
N LEU A 124 11.11 -18.78 -8.14
CA LEU A 124 9.83 -18.17 -8.50
C LEU A 124 9.99 -16.95 -9.42
N GLN A 125 10.99 -16.10 -9.17
CA GLN A 125 11.25 -14.96 -10.06
C GLN A 125 11.60 -15.40 -11.48
N GLN A 126 12.37 -16.48 -11.63
CA GLN A 126 12.70 -17.04 -12.94
C GLN A 126 11.45 -17.59 -13.64
N VAL A 127 10.66 -18.40 -12.95
CA VAL A 127 9.40 -18.96 -13.49
C VAL A 127 8.44 -17.86 -13.93
N LEU A 128 8.28 -16.79 -13.13
CA LEU A 128 7.42 -15.67 -13.49
C LEU A 128 7.94 -14.89 -14.71
N ASN A 129 9.27 -14.77 -14.87
CA ASN A 129 9.84 -14.16 -16.07
C ASN A 129 9.56 -15.03 -17.31
N GLU A 130 9.69 -16.35 -17.19
CA GLU A 130 9.40 -17.29 -18.28
C GLU A 130 7.91 -17.26 -18.67
N ILE A 131 6.99 -17.20 -17.70
CA ILE A 131 5.55 -17.01 -17.95
C ILE A 131 5.28 -15.68 -18.66
N LYS A 132 5.88 -14.58 -18.18
CA LYS A 132 5.72 -13.25 -18.79
C LYS A 132 6.15 -13.22 -20.26
N HIS A 133 7.17 -14.00 -20.63
CA HIS A 133 7.67 -14.09 -21.99
C HIS A 133 7.07 -15.25 -22.81
N GLY A 134 6.11 -16.00 -22.24
CA GLY A 134 5.39 -17.07 -22.95
C GLY A 134 6.18 -18.38 -23.11
N PHE A 135 7.20 -18.61 -22.28
CA PHE A 135 8.03 -19.83 -22.33
C PHE A 135 7.49 -20.99 -21.49
N LEU A 136 6.55 -20.72 -20.59
CA LEU A 136 5.87 -21.72 -19.76
C LEU A 136 4.36 -21.63 -20.03
N CYS A 137 3.88 -22.51 -20.90
CA CYS A 137 2.47 -22.73 -21.23
C CYS A 137 2.12 -24.19 -20.90
#